data_AF-A0A1R3KE30-F1
#
_entry.id   AF-A0A1R3KE30-F1
#
_cell.length_a   1.000
_cell.length_b   1.000
_cell.length_c   1.000
_cell.angle_alpha   90.00
_cell.angle_beta   90.00
_cell.angle_gamma   90.00
#
_symmetry.space_group_name_H-M   'P 1'
#
loop_
_entity.id
_entity.type
_entity.pdbx_description
1 polymer ?
#
loop_
_entity_poly.entity_id
_entity_poly.type
_entity_poly.pdbx_seq_one_letter_code
_entity_poly.pdbx_strand_id
1 'polypeptide(L)'
;MEELFDLPFQTKQLCVSDRPLRGYKRLSLREGLSNESILIDDANVAENIEQRLTKIVWPRGNSNFSKTLFSYSELASGLEKKIRRMILECFGVEKYADELIDSTNYMTKHGEWISVKPSPDSFIVMTGESLTVWLNGRLPSVNHRVMVTQNKARYFVGLFAAPKGGY
;
A
#
# COMPACT_ATOMS: atom_id res chain seq x y z
N MET A 1 1.03 -1.18 -15.13
CA MET A 1 2.06 -0.80 -14.12
C MET A 1 3.34 -0.32 -14.77
N GLU A 2 4.00 -1.13 -15.61
CA GLU A 2 5.13 -0.68 -16.46
C GLU A 2 4.78 0.62 -17.19
N GLU A 3 3.65 0.63 -17.91
CA GLU A 3 3.06 1.80 -18.59
C GLU A 3 3.01 3.13 -17.79
N LEU A 4 3.01 3.07 -16.46
CA LEU A 4 2.97 4.22 -15.56
C LEU A 4 4.38 4.69 -15.18
N PHE A 5 5.30 3.76 -14.95
CA PHE A 5 6.69 4.07 -14.58
C PHE A 5 7.58 4.34 -15.78
N ASP A 6 7.21 3.86 -16.97
CA ASP A 6 7.85 4.18 -18.25
C ASP A 6 7.52 5.60 -18.75
N LEU A 7 6.54 6.29 -18.13
CA LEU A 7 6.25 7.69 -18.43
C LEU A 7 7.45 8.61 -18.08
N PRO A 8 7.57 9.77 -18.76
CA PRO A 8 8.61 10.75 -18.46
C PRO A 8 8.65 11.12 -16.96
N PHE A 9 9.86 11.33 -16.44
CA PHE A 9 10.07 11.72 -15.04
C PHE A 9 9.25 12.94 -14.63
N GLN A 10 9.23 13.96 -15.50
CA GLN A 10 8.48 15.20 -15.34
C GLN A 10 6.97 14.96 -15.26
N THR A 11 6.43 14.02 -16.06
CA THR A 11 5.01 13.63 -16.01
C THR A 11 4.66 12.98 -14.68
N LYS A 12 5.50 12.07 -14.19
CA LYS A 12 5.30 11.41 -12.88
C LYS A 12 5.41 12.39 -11.72
N GLN A 13 6.30 13.40 -11.81
CA GLN A 13 6.41 14.48 -10.83
C GLN A 13 5.16 15.34 -10.67
N LEU A 14 4.24 15.35 -11.64
CA LEU A 14 2.96 16.09 -11.52
C LEU A 14 2.01 15.49 -10.48
N CYS A 15 2.18 14.22 -10.10
CA CYS A 15 1.45 13.59 -8.99
C CYS A 15 1.93 14.10 -7.64
N VAL A 16 1.57 15.34 -7.30
CA VAL A 16 1.87 15.96 -6.00
C VAL A 16 0.75 15.75 -4.98
N SER A 17 1.08 15.83 -3.70
CA SER A 17 0.12 16.00 -2.61
C SER A 17 0.80 16.71 -1.43
N ASP A 18 -0.02 17.50 -0.76
CA ASP A 18 0.13 18.10 0.56
C ASP A 18 0.39 17.08 1.69
N ARG A 19 -0.22 15.90 1.61
CA ARG A 19 -0.15 14.86 2.65
C ARG A 19 1.22 14.16 2.65
N PRO A 20 1.82 13.93 3.83
CA PRO A 20 3.07 13.19 3.94
C PRO A 20 3.05 11.83 3.22
N LEU A 21 4.17 11.52 2.55
CA LEU A 21 4.41 10.30 1.77
C LEU A 21 3.47 10.09 0.56
N ARG A 22 2.52 10.98 0.26
CA ARG A 22 1.57 10.85 -0.87
C ARG A 22 2.11 11.36 -2.19
N GLY A 23 1.44 10.99 -3.29
CA GLY A 23 1.86 11.31 -4.65
C GLY A 23 3.11 10.54 -5.08
N TYR A 24 3.82 11.05 -6.09
CA TYR A 24 5.06 10.49 -6.59
C TYR A 24 6.24 10.76 -5.64
N LYS A 25 7.10 9.74 -5.49
CA LYS A 25 8.36 9.80 -4.76
C LYS A 25 9.42 9.03 -5.54
N ARG A 26 10.62 9.60 -5.64
CA ARG A 26 11.82 8.92 -6.14
C ARG A 26 12.91 8.97 -5.09
N LEU A 27 13.42 7.81 -4.72
CA LEU A 27 14.48 7.64 -3.72
C LEU A 27 15.72 7.08 -4.42
N SER A 28 16.68 7.95 -4.70
CA SER A 28 18.03 7.56 -5.13
C SER A 28 18.81 7.07 -3.91
N LEU A 29 19.05 5.76 -3.82
CA LEU A 29 19.72 5.13 -2.67
C LEU A 29 21.24 5.13 -2.84
N ARG A 30 21.72 4.87 -4.06
CA ARG A 30 23.12 4.94 -4.51
C ARG A 30 23.14 5.17 -6.04
N GLU A 31 24.32 5.37 -6.62
CA GLU A 31 24.48 5.35 -8.08
C GLU A 31 23.88 4.06 -8.69
N GLY A 32 23.14 4.20 -9.79
CA GLY A 32 22.40 3.10 -10.44
C GLY A 32 21.18 2.56 -9.67
N LEU A 33 20.92 2.99 -8.43
CA LEU A 33 19.88 2.44 -7.56
C LEU A 33 18.85 3.51 -7.17
N SER A 34 17.80 3.67 -7.98
CA SER A 34 16.62 4.47 -7.61
C SER A 34 15.35 3.63 -7.45
N ASN A 35 14.67 3.77 -6.32
CA ASN A 35 13.26 3.36 -6.21
C ASN A 35 12.34 4.50 -6.68
N GLU A 36 11.24 4.13 -7.32
CA GLU A 36 10.13 5.04 -7.63
C GLU A 36 8.83 4.45 -7.06
N SER A 37 7.94 5.32 -6.56
CA SER A 37 6.63 4.94 -6.05
C SER A 37 5.62 6.07 -6.25
N ILE A 38 4.33 5.70 -6.30
CA ILE A 38 3.19 6.62 -6.29
C ILE A 38 2.21 6.09 -5.25
N LEU A 39 1.80 6.93 -4.30
CA LEU A 39 0.83 6.57 -3.26
C LEU A 39 -0.42 7.44 -3.35
N ILE A 40 -1.58 6.77 -3.49
CA ILE A 40 -2.90 7.37 -3.66
C ILE A 40 -3.73 7.03 -2.40
N ASP A 41 -4.41 8.02 -1.83
CA ASP A 41 -5.43 7.78 -0.79
C ASP A 41 -6.74 7.27 -1.41
N ASP A 42 -7.44 6.40 -0.68
CA ASP A 42 -8.82 5.99 -0.98
C ASP A 42 -8.99 5.45 -2.42
N ALA A 43 -8.03 4.65 -2.89
CA ALA A 43 -7.99 4.08 -4.25
C ALA A 43 -9.14 3.09 -4.56
N ASN A 44 -9.87 2.63 -3.54
CA ASN A 44 -11.15 1.94 -3.69
C ASN A 44 -12.32 2.90 -4.02
N VAL A 45 -12.04 4.15 -4.36
CA VAL A 45 -12.97 5.12 -4.94
C VAL A 45 -12.46 5.50 -6.33
N ALA A 46 -13.18 5.12 -7.38
CA ALA A 46 -12.73 5.27 -8.77
C ALA A 46 -12.38 6.72 -9.15
N GLU A 47 -13.10 7.69 -8.58
CA GLU A 47 -12.84 9.11 -8.78
C GLU A 47 -11.47 9.56 -8.23
N ASN A 48 -10.99 9.00 -7.11
CA ASN A 48 -9.67 9.32 -6.59
C ASN A 48 -8.55 8.83 -7.52
N ILE A 49 -8.69 7.64 -8.13
CA ILE A 49 -7.74 7.16 -9.14
C ILE A 49 -7.74 8.08 -10.36
N GLU A 50 -8.92 8.42 -10.88
CA GLU A 50 -9.08 9.31 -12.03
C GLU A 50 -8.48 10.70 -11.80
N GLN A 51 -8.80 11.34 -10.67
CA GLN A 51 -8.39 12.71 -10.39
C GLN A 51 -6.94 12.82 -9.87
N ARG A 52 -6.48 11.89 -9.02
CA ARG A 52 -5.17 11.99 -8.33
C ARG A 52 -4.03 11.25 -9.03
N LEU A 53 -4.34 10.45 -10.05
CA LEU A 53 -3.34 9.79 -10.90
C LEU A 53 -3.67 9.92 -12.39
N THR A 54 -4.75 9.30 -12.87
CA THR A 54 -4.91 9.02 -14.30
C THR A 54 -4.93 10.28 -15.14
N LYS A 55 -5.75 11.29 -14.78
CA LYS A 55 -5.84 12.56 -15.53
C LYS A 55 -4.58 13.43 -15.42
N ILE A 56 -3.77 13.22 -14.39
CA ILE A 56 -2.51 13.95 -14.18
C ILE A 56 -1.42 13.43 -15.13
N VAL A 57 -1.25 12.11 -15.21
CA VAL A 57 -0.17 11.49 -16.00
C VAL A 57 -0.58 11.13 -17.44
N TRP A 58 -1.88 10.94 -17.68
CA TRP A 58 -2.49 10.85 -19.01
C TRP A 58 -3.58 11.93 -19.17
N PRO A 59 -3.28 13.12 -19.73
CA PRO A 59 -4.27 14.19 -19.89
C PRO A 59 -5.48 13.85 -20.78
N ARG A 60 -5.42 12.76 -21.56
CA ARG A 60 -6.55 12.20 -22.33
C ARG A 60 -7.30 11.06 -21.60
N GLY A 61 -6.90 10.75 -20.38
CA GLY A 61 -7.29 9.57 -19.61
C GLY A 61 -6.58 8.28 -20.06
N ASN A 62 -6.56 7.28 -19.18
CA ASN A 62 -6.24 5.88 -19.46
C ASN A 62 -7.26 5.02 -18.71
N SER A 63 -8.46 4.91 -19.28
CA SER A 63 -9.61 4.26 -18.63
C SER A 63 -9.42 2.75 -18.41
N ASN A 64 -8.52 2.11 -19.16
CA ASN A 64 -8.13 0.72 -18.92
C ASN A 64 -7.32 0.61 -17.63
N PHE A 65 -6.25 1.40 -17.50
CA PHE A 65 -5.45 1.46 -16.27
C PHE A 65 -6.28 1.83 -15.04
N SER A 66 -7.14 2.86 -15.14
CA SER A 66 -8.03 3.25 -14.03
C SER A 66 -8.92 2.10 -13.56
N LYS A 67 -9.56 1.38 -14.50
CA LYS A 67 -10.41 0.23 -14.18
C LYS A 67 -9.62 -0.91 -13.55
N THR A 68 -8.45 -1.26 -14.12
CA THR A 68 -7.60 -2.31 -13.56
C THR A 68 -7.12 -1.99 -12.15
N LEU A 69 -6.68 -0.73 -11.91
CA LEU A 69 -6.23 -0.30 -10.59
C LEU A 69 -7.40 -0.26 -9.59
N PHE A 70 -8.58 0.23 -10.00
CA PHE A 70 -9.77 0.26 -9.16
C PHE A 70 -10.25 -1.16 -8.78
N SER A 71 -10.39 -2.07 -9.75
CA SER A 71 -10.78 -3.46 -9.47
C SER A 71 -9.76 -4.19 -8.60
N TYR A 72 -8.45 -3.92 -8.76
CA TYR A 72 -7.44 -4.41 -7.82
C TYR A 72 -7.66 -3.85 -6.41
N SER A 73 -7.87 -2.53 -6.28
CA SER A 73 -8.08 -1.87 -4.97
C SER A 73 -9.35 -2.33 -4.25
N GLU A 74 -10.46 -2.56 -4.97
CA GLU A 74 -11.67 -3.15 -4.40
C GLU A 74 -11.45 -4.59 -3.91
N LEU A 75 -10.86 -5.45 -4.75
CA LEU A 75 -10.57 -6.84 -4.39
C LEU A 75 -9.60 -6.93 -3.20
N ALA A 76 -8.56 -6.10 -3.19
CA ALA A 76 -7.59 -6.01 -2.10
C ALA A 76 -8.25 -5.48 -0.80
N SER A 77 -9.16 -4.50 -0.87
CA SER A 77 -9.89 -4.00 0.30
C SER A 77 -10.88 -5.03 0.85
N GLY A 78 -11.59 -5.74 -0.02
CA GLY A 78 -12.47 -6.84 0.38
C GLY A 78 -11.72 -8.03 1.00
N LEU A 79 -10.51 -8.30 0.52
CA LEU A 79 -9.59 -9.29 1.09
C LEU A 79 -9.03 -8.85 2.45
N GLU A 80 -8.59 -7.59 2.56
CA GLU A 80 -8.06 -7.02 3.80
C GLU A 80 -9.10 -7.05 4.93
N LYS A 81 -10.35 -6.66 4.66
CA LYS A 81 -11.45 -6.72 5.64
C LYS A 81 -11.71 -8.15 6.13
N LYS A 82 -11.64 -9.15 5.24
CA LYS A 82 -11.76 -10.57 5.62
C LYS A 82 -10.59 -11.02 6.50
N ILE A 83 -9.36 -10.66 6.16
CA ILE A 83 -8.17 -10.98 6.95
C ILE A 83 -8.23 -10.32 8.33
N ARG A 84 -8.58 -9.03 8.40
CA ARG A 84 -8.77 -8.28 9.65
C ARG A 84 -9.79 -8.96 10.55
N ARG A 85 -10.95 -9.35 9.99
CA ARG A 85 -11.99 -10.10 10.71
C ARG A 85 -11.48 -11.45 11.22
N MET A 86 -10.82 -12.26 10.37
CA MET A 86 -10.25 -13.55 10.78
C MET A 86 -9.25 -13.40 11.93
N ILE A 87 -8.41 -12.37 11.91
CA ILE A 87 -7.47 -12.08 13.00
C ILE A 87 -8.21 -11.77 14.30
N LEU A 88 -9.28 -10.99 14.27
CA LEU A 88 -10.08 -10.69 15.47
C LEU A 88 -10.81 -11.93 16.01
N GLU A 89 -11.36 -12.76 15.13
CA GLU A 89 -11.98 -14.05 15.50
C GLU A 89 -10.94 -14.99 16.15
N CYS A 90 -9.70 -15.03 15.64
CA CYS A 90 -8.61 -15.78 16.28
C CYS A 90 -8.19 -15.25 17.67
N PHE A 91 -8.51 -14.01 18.02
CA PHE A 91 -8.21 -13.41 19.32
C PHE A 91 -9.43 -13.28 20.26
N GLY A 92 -10.62 -13.72 19.85
CA GLY A 92 -11.87 -13.63 20.63
C GLY A 92 -12.34 -12.19 20.84
N VAL A 93 -12.14 -11.34 19.83
CA VAL A 93 -12.41 -9.89 19.86
C VAL A 93 -13.20 -9.43 18.62
N GLU A 94 -13.89 -10.34 17.94
CA GLU A 94 -14.69 -10.11 16.74
C GLU A 94 -15.80 -9.08 16.92
N LYS A 95 -16.31 -8.88 18.14
CA LYS A 95 -17.27 -7.81 18.48
C LYS A 95 -16.77 -6.37 18.22
N TYR A 96 -15.46 -6.17 18.04
CA TYR A 96 -14.86 -4.88 17.69
C TYR A 96 -14.59 -4.72 16.18
N ALA A 97 -15.02 -5.66 15.33
CA ALA A 97 -14.65 -5.68 13.91
C ALA A 97 -15.06 -4.42 13.14
N ASP A 98 -16.27 -3.92 13.37
CA ASP A 98 -16.78 -2.73 12.68
C ASP A 98 -16.12 -1.43 13.21
N GLU A 99 -15.94 -1.30 14.53
CA GLU A 99 -15.24 -0.18 15.18
C GLU A 99 -13.77 -0.08 14.72
N LEU A 100 -13.10 -1.24 14.56
CA LEU A 100 -11.72 -1.34 14.09
C LEU A 100 -11.55 -1.04 12.58
N ILE A 101 -12.63 -1.02 11.80
CA ILE A 101 -12.57 -0.58 10.39
C ILE A 101 -12.47 0.96 10.32
N ASP A 102 -12.89 1.69 11.36
CA ASP A 102 -13.03 3.15 11.33
C ASP A 102 -11.93 3.94 12.08
N SER A 103 -11.09 3.34 12.94
CA SER A 103 -10.08 4.09 13.75
C SER A 103 -8.78 3.31 14.08
N THR A 104 -7.59 3.96 14.21
CA THR A 104 -6.31 3.38 14.75
C THR A 104 -5.15 4.42 14.90
N ASN A 105 -4.10 4.11 15.70
CA ASN A 105 -2.75 4.74 15.74
C ASN A 105 -1.59 3.69 15.86
N TYR A 106 -0.32 4.11 15.68
CA TYR A 106 0.90 3.31 15.31
C TYR A 106 1.99 3.07 16.42
N MET A 107 3.17 2.52 16.04
CA MET A 107 4.39 2.11 16.82
C MET A 107 4.34 0.78 17.60
N THR A 108 5.32 -0.16 17.68
CA THR A 108 6.61 -0.57 17.02
C THR A 108 6.89 -2.08 17.41
N LYS A 109 8.03 -2.83 17.35
CA LYS A 109 9.50 -2.75 17.05
C LYS A 109 10.15 -4.18 16.98
N HIS A 110 11.42 -4.28 16.54
CA HIS A 110 12.37 -5.46 16.60
C HIS A 110 12.06 -6.69 15.69
N GLY A 111 13.03 -7.53 15.26
CA GLY A 111 14.50 -7.47 15.47
C GLY A 111 15.39 -8.29 14.51
N GLU A 112 14.92 -9.40 13.92
CA GLU A 112 15.71 -10.27 13.00
C GLU A 112 15.15 -10.31 11.56
N TRP A 113 15.90 -10.88 10.61
CA TRP A 113 15.57 -10.87 9.17
C TRP A 113 15.41 -12.27 8.54
N ILE A 114 14.20 -12.58 8.06
CA ILE A 114 13.91 -13.80 7.29
C ILE A 114 13.84 -13.45 5.79
N SER A 115 14.37 -14.34 4.94
CA SER A 115 14.26 -14.21 3.47
C SER A 115 13.02 -14.91 2.94
N VAL A 116 12.08 -14.14 2.37
CA VAL A 116 10.83 -14.66 1.79
C VAL A 116 10.89 -14.64 0.27
N LYS A 117 10.64 -15.79 -0.37
CA LYS A 117 10.40 -15.89 -1.82
C LYS A 117 8.89 -16.06 -2.04
N PRO A 118 8.16 -15.06 -2.57
CA PRO A 118 6.73 -15.20 -2.85
C PRO A 118 6.48 -16.24 -3.96
N SER A 119 5.33 -16.92 -3.89
CA SER A 119 4.78 -17.68 -5.01
C SER A 119 4.06 -16.72 -5.97
N PRO A 120 4.04 -16.95 -7.29
CA PRO A 120 3.34 -16.09 -8.24
C PRO A 120 1.86 -15.87 -7.88
N ASP A 121 1.19 -16.93 -7.47
CA ASP A 121 -0.24 -16.95 -7.13
C ASP A 121 -0.51 -16.67 -5.63
N SER A 122 0.36 -15.87 -4.99
CA SER A 122 0.25 -15.55 -3.56
C SER A 122 0.49 -14.07 -3.26
N PHE A 123 -0.19 -13.57 -2.23
CA PHE A 123 0.05 -12.25 -1.64
C PHE A 123 0.73 -12.42 -0.27
N ILE A 124 1.60 -11.47 0.09
CA ILE A 124 2.19 -11.41 1.44
C ILE A 124 1.36 -10.45 2.28
N VAL A 125 0.79 -10.96 3.38
CA VAL A 125 0.17 -10.13 4.43
C VAL A 125 1.24 -9.77 5.45
N MET A 126 1.30 -8.50 5.87
CA MET A 126 2.20 -8.04 6.93
C MET A 126 1.42 -7.19 7.94
N THR A 127 1.72 -7.37 9.21
CA THR A 127 1.10 -6.66 10.32
C THR A 127 1.71 -5.26 10.46
N GLY A 128 0.91 -4.23 10.22
CA GLY A 128 1.27 -2.85 10.56
C GLY A 128 1.17 -2.61 12.07
N GLU A 129 1.98 -1.69 12.59
CA GLU A 129 2.04 -1.34 14.01
C GLU A 129 0.67 -0.99 14.61
N SER A 130 -0.16 -0.33 13.80
CA SER A 130 -1.60 -0.14 13.99
C SER A 130 -2.32 -1.34 14.62
N LEU A 131 -2.16 -2.53 14.03
CA LEU A 131 -2.84 -3.75 14.48
C LEU A 131 -2.18 -4.34 15.73
N THR A 132 -0.88 -4.13 15.91
CA THR A 132 -0.13 -4.52 17.12
C THR A 132 -0.61 -3.76 18.36
N VAL A 133 -0.86 -2.46 18.23
CA VAL A 133 -1.38 -1.62 19.33
C VAL A 133 -2.79 -2.08 19.73
N TRP A 134 -3.70 -2.26 18.77
CA TRP A 134 -5.07 -2.75 19.04
C TRP A 134 -5.12 -4.11 19.72
N LEU A 135 -4.27 -5.05 19.29
CA LEU A 135 -4.19 -6.38 19.89
C LEU A 135 -3.33 -6.40 21.16
N ASN A 136 -3.03 -5.22 21.74
CA ASN A 136 -2.24 -5.04 22.97
C ASN A 136 -0.93 -5.85 22.96
N GLY A 137 -0.17 -5.73 21.87
CA GLY A 137 1.09 -6.42 21.65
C GLY A 137 0.99 -7.90 21.25
N ARG A 138 -0.20 -8.53 21.30
CA ARG A 138 -0.38 -9.98 21.01
C ARG A 138 -0.03 -10.40 19.58
N LEU A 139 0.01 -9.45 18.65
CA LEU A 139 0.40 -9.68 17.25
C LEU A 139 1.43 -8.60 16.82
N PRO A 140 2.74 -8.86 16.91
CA PRO A 140 3.78 -7.87 16.64
C PRO A 140 3.83 -7.44 15.16
N SER A 141 4.35 -6.25 14.90
CA SER A 141 4.47 -5.66 13.57
C SER A 141 5.70 -6.14 12.82
N VAL A 142 5.56 -6.57 11.56
CA VAL A 142 6.69 -7.14 10.80
C VAL A 142 7.57 -6.05 10.19
N ASN A 143 8.77 -5.90 10.76
CA ASN A 143 9.89 -5.21 10.12
C ASN A 143 10.26 -5.94 8.82
N HIS A 144 10.19 -5.26 7.68
CA HIS A 144 10.49 -5.83 6.36
C HIS A 144 11.46 -4.93 5.58
N ARG A 145 12.28 -5.53 4.72
CA ARG A 145 13.23 -4.81 3.85
C ARG A 145 13.30 -5.46 2.47
N VAL A 146 13.46 -4.65 1.44
CA VAL A 146 13.57 -5.12 0.05
C VAL A 146 15.02 -5.07 -0.39
N MET A 147 15.62 -6.23 -0.60
CA MET A 147 16.97 -6.34 -1.19
C MET A 147 16.91 -6.24 -2.71
N VAL A 148 17.86 -5.53 -3.32
CA VAL A 148 18.09 -5.55 -4.77
C VAL A 148 19.19 -6.57 -5.06
N THR A 149 18.84 -7.62 -5.80
CA THR A 149 19.71 -8.79 -6.06
C THR A 149 20.02 -8.99 -7.55
N GLN A 150 19.41 -8.18 -8.43
CA GLN A 150 19.59 -8.21 -9.88
C GLN A 150 19.48 -6.79 -10.43
N ASN A 151 20.20 -6.49 -11.52
CA ASN A 151 20.03 -5.25 -12.27
C ASN A 151 18.83 -5.35 -13.23
N LYS A 152 17.62 -5.43 -12.66
CA LYS A 152 16.33 -5.48 -13.37
C LYS A 152 15.28 -4.69 -12.59
N ALA A 153 14.37 -4.04 -13.31
CA ALA A 153 13.18 -3.47 -12.71
C ALA A 153 12.32 -4.57 -12.06
N ARG A 154 11.71 -4.25 -10.91
CA ARG A 154 10.76 -5.11 -10.21
C ARG A 154 9.63 -4.24 -9.66
N TYR A 155 8.44 -4.44 -10.21
CA TYR A 155 7.23 -3.77 -9.76
C TYR A 155 6.60 -4.52 -8.61
N PHE A 156 5.92 -3.77 -7.74
CA PHE A 156 5.00 -4.30 -6.74
C PHE A 156 3.85 -3.30 -6.57
N VAL A 157 2.76 -3.77 -5.99
CA VAL A 157 1.66 -2.93 -5.51
C VAL A 157 1.34 -3.39 -4.08
N GLY A 158 0.97 -2.45 -3.22
CA GLY A 158 0.64 -2.73 -1.83
C GLY A 158 -0.56 -1.91 -1.40
N LEU A 159 -1.56 -2.57 -0.82
CA LEU A 159 -2.64 -1.90 -0.10
C LEU A 159 -2.19 -1.70 1.36
N PHE A 160 -2.24 -0.46 1.83
CA PHE A 160 -2.01 -0.13 3.23
C PHE A 160 -3.34 0.25 3.85
N ALA A 161 -3.85 -0.57 4.78
CA ALA A 161 -5.03 -0.25 5.57
C ALA A 161 -4.67 0.78 6.65
N ALA A 162 -4.44 2.02 6.20
CA ALA A 162 -4.23 3.17 7.04
C ALA A 162 -5.55 3.60 7.72
N PRO A 163 -5.49 4.28 8.88
CA PRO A 163 -6.67 4.61 9.66
C PRO A 163 -7.23 5.97 9.25
N LYS A 164 -8.53 6.19 9.50
CA LYS A 164 -9.12 7.52 9.35
C LYS A 164 -8.57 8.43 10.46
N GLY A 165 -7.97 9.55 10.08
CA GLY A 165 -7.54 10.59 11.02
C GLY A 165 -8.66 11.60 11.26
N GLY A 166 -9.05 11.77 12.52
CA GLY A 166 -10.03 12.77 12.92
C GLY A 166 -10.41 12.69 14.40
N TYR A 167 -10.17 13.78 15.12
CA TYR A 167 -10.88 14.24 16.30
C TYR A 167 -11.22 15.72 16.06
#